data_AF-A0A1L7XQ76-F1
#
_entry.id   AF-A0A1L7XQ76-F1
#
_cell.length_a   1.000
_cell.length_b   1.000
_cell.length_c   1.000
_cell.angle_alpha   90.00
_cell.angle_beta   90.00
_cell.angle_gamma   90.00
#
_symmetry.space_group_name_H-M   'P 1'
#
loop_
_entity.id
_entity.type
_entity.pdbx_description
1 polymer ?
#
loop_
_entity_poly.entity_id
_entity_poly.type
_entity_poly.pdbx_seq_one_letter_code
_entity_poly.pdbx_strand_id
1 'polypeptide(L)'
;MSSSPTRRSPARIASNSNNGASTSNNTPSNSQSATSISNKRALESPGDDGTAAKKACPDDRAIALPFLDMMGTEIVEINVGKGPNQRLFRVYQKRLCDKVPYFQKIFEGGWKESIEKKVTLEDDDPASFDRLLLWVYTGVIPKIEWFDKSGEKLAATRAILNLYVLADKLSLVWLMDKIASEYIDLQAELRFLPGSPHLDLFYTKLSDHMAFRKYAAYCLHYILHGLEQTERNLQIWPATELNQVMADNPTLTLEYLELVQKHPHQERAPEPRTLSRCTFHQHIADEPCTLTGEGDKEVHEEAAEK
;
A
#
# COMPACT_ATOMS: atom_id res chain seq x y z
N MET A 1 -33.28 48.33 16.44
CA MET A 1 -34.18 48.81 15.37
C MET A 1 -33.68 48.17 14.08
N SER A 2 -34.22 47.00 13.73
CA SER A 2 -35.29 46.82 12.72
C SER A 2 -34.78 47.20 11.32
N SER A 3 -34.69 46.34 10.30
CA SER A 3 -35.50 45.16 9.97
C SER A 3 -34.81 44.34 8.85
N SER A 4 -34.99 43.02 8.86
CA SER A 4 -35.01 42.22 7.62
C SER A 4 -36.35 42.44 6.89
N PRO A 5 -36.46 42.15 5.59
CA PRO A 5 -37.24 40.94 5.24
C PRO A 5 -36.86 40.20 3.91
N THR A 6 -37.25 38.91 3.91
CA THR A 6 -37.82 38.08 2.82
C THR A 6 -37.01 37.58 1.60
N ARG A 7 -36.59 36.31 1.70
CA ARG A 7 -37.01 35.10 0.94
C ARG A 7 -37.73 35.27 -0.42
N ARG A 8 -37.23 34.58 -1.47
CA ARG A 8 -38.03 33.97 -2.55
C ARG A 8 -37.34 32.73 -3.13
N SER A 9 -38.11 31.64 -3.22
CA SER A 9 -37.83 30.42 -4.01
C SER A 9 -38.51 30.51 -5.37
N PRO A 10 -38.12 29.65 -6.33
CA PRO A 10 -39.10 28.94 -7.17
C PRO A 10 -38.83 27.42 -7.13
N ALA A 11 -39.80 26.57 -6.79
CA ALA A 11 -40.93 26.07 -7.59
C ALA A 11 -40.58 24.75 -8.33
N ARG A 12 -41.27 23.68 -7.89
CA ARG A 12 -41.36 22.33 -8.43
C ARG A 12 -41.92 22.30 -9.86
N ILE A 13 -41.48 21.32 -10.64
CA ILE A 13 -42.30 20.65 -11.66
C ILE A 13 -42.17 19.12 -11.45
N ALA A 14 -43.29 18.50 -11.04
CA ALA A 14 -43.62 17.09 -11.29
C ALA A 14 -44.14 17.01 -12.75
N SER A 15 -44.21 15.92 -13.50
CA SER A 15 -44.36 14.48 -13.28
C SER A 15 -44.39 13.85 -14.67
N ASN A 16 -43.93 12.61 -14.85
CA ASN A 16 -44.83 11.57 -15.38
C ASN A 16 -44.20 10.18 -15.34
N SER A 17 -44.95 9.28 -14.70
CA SER A 17 -44.87 7.83 -14.80
C SER A 17 -45.19 7.37 -16.23
N ASN A 18 -44.63 6.24 -16.63
CA ASN A 18 -45.45 5.24 -17.32
C ASN A 18 -44.99 3.82 -17.02
N ASN A 19 -45.97 3.04 -16.57
CA ASN A 19 -45.92 1.61 -16.30
C ASN A 19 -45.82 0.81 -17.60
N GLY A 20 -45.23 -0.38 -17.50
CA GLY A 20 -45.32 -1.43 -18.52
C GLY A 20 -44.98 -2.78 -17.92
N ALA A 21 -45.96 -3.39 -17.25
CA ALA A 21 -45.90 -4.78 -16.82
C ALA A 21 -45.99 -5.72 -18.03
N SER A 22 -45.26 -6.83 -18.01
CA SER A 22 -45.62 -8.04 -18.76
C SER A 22 -45.06 -9.26 -18.04
N THR A 23 -46.01 -10.04 -17.54
CA THR A 23 -45.92 -11.40 -17.02
C THR A 23 -45.55 -12.40 -18.11
N SER A 24 -44.78 -13.45 -17.78
CA SER A 24 -45.22 -14.84 -18.04
C SER A 24 -44.33 -15.86 -17.34
N ASN A 25 -44.99 -16.80 -16.68
CA ASN A 25 -44.50 -18.05 -16.12
C ASN A 25 -43.70 -18.89 -17.12
N ASN A 26 -42.78 -19.73 -16.61
CA ASN A 26 -42.82 -21.19 -16.82
C ASN A 26 -41.66 -21.89 -16.07
N THR A 27 -42.04 -22.75 -15.13
CA THR A 27 -41.40 -24.04 -14.82
C THR A 27 -42.42 -25.11 -15.26
N PRO A 28 -42.09 -26.39 -15.54
CA PRO A 28 -41.35 -27.24 -14.58
C PRO A 28 -40.48 -28.37 -15.18
N SER A 29 -39.86 -29.14 -14.28
CA SER A 29 -39.57 -30.59 -14.40
C SER A 29 -38.34 -31.01 -15.22
N ASN A 30 -37.56 -32.05 -14.93
CA ASN A 30 -37.41 -33.02 -13.83
C ASN A 30 -36.23 -33.95 -14.21
N SER A 31 -35.82 -34.83 -13.28
CA SER A 31 -35.00 -36.06 -13.42
C SER A 31 -33.48 -35.88 -13.51
N GLN A 32 -32.72 -36.22 -12.46
CA GLN A 32 -32.33 -37.58 -12.02
C GLN A 32 -31.63 -38.39 -13.11
N SER A 33 -30.34 -38.70 -12.89
CA SER A 33 -29.87 -40.09 -12.79
C SER A 33 -28.43 -40.14 -12.32
N ALA A 34 -28.25 -40.84 -11.21
CA ALA A 34 -26.98 -41.35 -10.73
C ALA A 34 -26.45 -42.44 -11.66
N THR A 35 -25.14 -42.64 -11.71
CA THR A 35 -24.56 -43.99 -11.75
C THR A 35 -23.10 -43.95 -11.28
N SER A 36 -22.86 -44.78 -10.27
CA SER A 36 -21.60 -45.15 -9.67
C SER A 36 -20.84 -46.11 -10.59
N ILE A 37 -19.50 -45.97 -10.66
CA ILE A 37 -18.62 -47.10 -10.98
C ILE A 37 -17.44 -47.09 -10.00
N SER A 38 -17.51 -48.03 -9.08
CA SER A 38 -16.43 -48.49 -8.21
C SER A 38 -15.40 -49.27 -9.03
N ASN A 39 -14.11 -49.13 -8.72
CA ASN A 39 -13.16 -50.22 -8.89
C ASN A 39 -12.06 -50.16 -7.83
N LYS A 40 -12.18 -51.07 -6.85
CA LYS A 40 -11.11 -51.46 -5.94
C LYS A 40 -10.29 -52.56 -6.61
N ARG A 41 -8.96 -52.46 -6.55
CA ARG A 41 -8.09 -53.64 -6.60
C ARG A 41 -6.90 -53.42 -5.68
N ALA A 42 -6.88 -54.19 -4.60
CA ALA A 42 -5.71 -54.44 -3.78
C ALA A 42 -4.89 -55.56 -4.42
N LEU A 43 -3.56 -55.50 -4.32
CA LEU A 43 -2.69 -56.65 -4.36
C LEU A 43 -1.51 -56.40 -3.39
N GLU A 44 -1.30 -57.36 -2.50
CA GLU A 44 -0.26 -57.40 -1.48
C GLU A 44 1.12 -57.81 -2.05
N SER A 45 2.15 -57.54 -1.24
CA SER A 45 3.61 -57.64 -1.45
C SER A 45 4.18 -59.06 -1.69
N PRO A 46 5.50 -59.20 -1.95
CA PRO A 46 6.43 -59.53 -0.84
C PRO A 46 7.82 -58.86 -0.93
N GLY A 47 8.51 -58.76 0.22
CA GLY A 47 9.72 -57.96 0.44
C GLY A 47 11.06 -58.65 0.19
N ASP A 48 12.15 -57.94 0.52
CA ASP A 48 13.40 -58.50 1.03
C ASP A 48 14.28 -57.40 1.68
N ASP A 49 15.12 -57.85 2.60
CA ASP A 49 16.07 -57.17 3.48
C ASP A 49 17.13 -56.31 2.78
N GLY A 50 17.65 -55.31 3.49
CA GLY A 50 18.85 -54.59 3.05
C GLY A 50 19.13 -53.28 3.77
N THR A 51 19.76 -53.38 4.94
CA THR A 51 20.26 -52.26 5.75
C THR A 51 21.31 -51.43 4.99
N ALA A 52 21.05 -50.14 4.76
CA ALA A 52 22.09 -49.15 4.49
C ALA A 52 21.63 -47.77 4.98
N ALA A 53 22.20 -47.32 6.10
CA ALA A 53 22.05 -45.98 6.62
C ALA A 53 22.60 -44.97 5.60
N LYS A 54 21.71 -44.38 4.80
CA LYS A 54 22.00 -43.20 3.99
C LYS A 54 21.58 -41.97 4.78
N LYS A 55 22.60 -41.23 5.18
CA LYS A 55 22.58 -39.87 5.72
C LYS A 55 21.47 -39.05 5.05
N ALA A 56 20.39 -38.78 5.79
CA ALA A 56 19.32 -37.92 5.31
C ALA A 56 19.89 -36.51 5.11
N CYS A 57 19.86 -36.02 3.88
CA CYS A 57 19.84 -34.58 3.64
C CYS A 57 18.57 -34.04 4.31
N PRO A 58 18.61 -32.90 5.03
CA PRO A 58 17.39 -32.18 5.35
C PRO A 58 16.75 -31.80 4.01
N ASP A 59 15.64 -32.44 3.70
CA ASP A 59 14.81 -32.16 2.54
C ASP A 59 14.14 -30.82 2.81
N ASP A 60 14.79 -29.70 2.44
CA ASP A 60 14.19 -28.37 2.36
C ASP A 60 13.20 -28.29 1.18
N ARG A 61 12.39 -29.33 0.99
CA ARG A 61 11.18 -29.25 0.18
C ARG A 61 10.15 -28.55 1.03
N ALA A 62 10.02 -27.24 0.82
CA ALA A 62 8.84 -26.50 1.22
C ALA A 62 7.60 -27.31 0.81
N ILE A 63 6.91 -27.90 1.80
CA ILE A 63 5.67 -28.63 1.57
C ILE A 63 4.70 -27.59 1.02
N ALA A 64 4.40 -27.67 -0.28
CA ALA A 64 3.40 -26.82 -0.89
C ALA A 64 2.08 -27.06 -0.18
N LEU A 65 1.67 -26.11 0.67
CA LEU A 65 0.40 -26.17 1.35
C LEU A 65 -0.72 -26.24 0.31
N PRO A 66 -1.71 -27.13 0.47
CA PRO A 66 -2.91 -27.13 -0.36
C PRO A 66 -3.50 -25.72 -0.45
N PHE A 67 -4.01 -25.34 -1.63
CA PHE A 67 -4.58 -24.02 -1.87
C PHE A 67 -5.64 -23.63 -0.82
N LEU A 68 -6.45 -24.59 -0.40
CA LEU A 68 -7.51 -24.36 0.59
C LEU A 68 -6.96 -24.00 1.96
N ASP A 69 -5.83 -24.58 2.35
CA ASP A 69 -5.16 -24.29 3.62
C ASP A 69 -4.49 -22.91 3.57
N MET A 70 -3.97 -22.53 2.40
CA MET A 70 -3.38 -21.21 2.17
C MET A 70 -4.43 -20.10 2.19
N MET A 71 -5.53 -20.28 1.46
CA MET A 71 -6.53 -19.22 1.25
C MET A 71 -7.61 -19.20 2.31
N GLY A 72 -7.93 -20.34 2.93
CA GLY A 72 -9.15 -20.53 3.69
C GLY A 72 -10.40 -20.57 2.81
N THR A 73 -11.54 -20.88 3.42
CA THR A 73 -12.85 -20.94 2.75
C THR A 73 -13.73 -19.73 3.05
N GLU A 74 -13.40 -18.99 4.12
CA GLU A 74 -14.22 -17.91 4.63
C GLU A 74 -13.96 -16.61 3.87
N ILE A 75 -15.04 -15.97 3.40
CA ILE A 75 -15.01 -14.69 2.69
C ILE A 75 -15.67 -13.64 3.58
N VAL A 76 -15.01 -12.49 3.71
CA VAL A 76 -15.53 -11.31 4.39
C VAL A 76 -15.86 -10.19 3.39
N GLU A 77 -16.81 -9.35 3.75
CA GLU A 77 -17.23 -8.17 2.98
C GLU A 77 -16.69 -6.89 3.61
N ILE A 78 -15.96 -6.08 2.85
CA ILE A 78 -15.39 -4.81 3.32
C ILE A 78 -15.90 -3.69 2.44
N ASN A 79 -16.74 -2.83 3.00
CA ASN A 79 -17.26 -1.64 2.33
C ASN A 79 -16.32 -0.46 2.63
N VAL A 80 -15.63 0.04 1.61
CA VAL A 80 -14.63 1.12 1.76
C VAL A 80 -15.15 2.39 1.10
N GLY A 81 -14.99 3.52 1.77
CA GLY A 81 -15.47 4.82 1.32
C GLY A 81 -16.96 5.03 1.58
N LYS A 82 -17.46 6.16 1.07
CA LYS A 82 -18.84 6.64 1.31
C LYS A 82 -19.52 7.16 0.05
N GLY A 83 -20.85 7.07 0.06
CA GLY A 83 -21.70 7.56 -1.02
C GLY A 83 -21.34 6.93 -2.38
N PRO A 84 -21.27 7.71 -3.47
CA PRO A 84 -21.03 7.17 -4.81
C PRO A 84 -19.64 6.58 -5.01
N ASN A 85 -18.69 6.90 -4.12
CA ASN A 85 -17.32 6.38 -4.19
C ASN A 85 -17.15 5.10 -3.36
N GLN A 86 -18.18 4.66 -2.61
CA GLN A 86 -18.07 3.44 -1.82
C GLN A 86 -17.87 2.21 -2.73
N ARG A 87 -16.99 1.31 -2.33
CA ARG A 87 -16.75 0.03 -3.01
C ARG A 87 -16.80 -1.13 -2.04
N LEU A 88 -17.42 -2.22 -2.48
CA LEU A 88 -17.45 -3.49 -1.75
C LEU A 88 -16.31 -4.39 -2.23
N PHE A 89 -15.47 -4.83 -1.30
CA PHE A 89 -14.44 -5.83 -1.50
C PHE A 89 -14.85 -7.15 -0.86
N ARG A 90 -14.71 -8.25 -1.60
CA ARG A 90 -14.91 -9.62 -1.09
C ARG A 90 -13.58 -10.32 -1.08
N VAL A 91 -13.10 -10.67 0.10
CA VAL A 91 -11.73 -11.19 0.29
C VAL A 91 -11.72 -12.39 1.22
N TYR A 92 -10.78 -13.29 0.99
CA TYR A 92 -10.55 -14.41 1.90
C TYR A 92 -10.06 -13.90 3.26
N GLN A 93 -10.80 -14.24 4.32
CA GLN A 93 -10.54 -13.77 5.68
C GLN A 93 -9.13 -14.15 6.13
N LYS A 94 -8.73 -15.40 5.88
CA LYS A 94 -7.42 -15.91 6.28
C LYS A 94 -6.28 -15.06 5.71
N ARG A 95 -6.27 -14.80 4.40
CA ARG A 95 -5.22 -14.00 3.74
C ARG A 95 -5.16 -12.58 4.28
N LEU A 96 -6.31 -11.97 4.52
CA LEU A 96 -6.38 -10.62 5.06
C LEU A 96 -5.85 -10.57 6.50
N CYS A 97 -6.32 -11.46 7.37
CA CYS A 97 -5.93 -11.50 8.79
C CYS A 97 -4.45 -11.88 8.97
N ASP A 98 -3.91 -12.80 8.16
CA ASP A 98 -2.50 -13.21 8.22
C ASP A 98 -1.55 -12.02 7.97
N LYS A 99 -1.96 -11.02 7.19
CA LYS A 99 -1.15 -9.84 6.83
C LYS A 99 -1.56 -8.56 7.54
N VAL A 100 -2.81 -8.46 8.00
CA VAL A 100 -3.39 -7.24 8.56
C VAL A 100 -4.08 -7.57 9.89
N PRO A 101 -3.33 -7.54 11.01
CA PRO A 101 -3.84 -7.91 12.34
C PRO A 101 -5.05 -7.10 12.81
N TYR A 102 -5.24 -5.89 12.27
CA TYR A 102 -6.45 -5.08 12.49
C TYR A 102 -7.73 -5.87 12.18
N PHE A 103 -7.78 -6.56 11.03
CA PHE A 103 -8.96 -7.34 10.64
C PHE A 103 -9.09 -8.64 11.43
N GLN A 104 -7.98 -9.22 11.87
CA GLN A 104 -8.00 -10.38 12.77
C GLN A 104 -8.80 -10.05 14.04
N LYS A 105 -8.49 -8.92 14.69
CA LYS A 105 -9.19 -8.46 15.90
C LYS A 105 -10.70 -8.26 15.67
N ILE A 106 -11.08 -7.76 14.49
CA ILE A 106 -12.48 -7.51 14.16
C ILE A 106 -13.24 -8.82 13.91
N PHE A 107 -12.68 -9.71 13.09
CA PHE A 107 -13.37 -10.93 12.67
C PHE A 107 -13.28 -12.07 13.69
N GLU A 108 -12.37 -12.01 14.66
CA GLU A 108 -12.21 -13.01 15.72
C GLU A 108 -12.70 -12.52 17.09
N GLY A 109 -13.03 -11.23 17.25
CA GLY A 109 -13.32 -10.62 18.55
C GLY A 109 -14.69 -10.93 19.16
N GLY A 110 -15.57 -11.67 18.47
CA GLY A 110 -16.92 -12.00 18.95
C GLY A 110 -17.97 -10.87 18.87
N TRP A 111 -17.67 -9.78 18.15
CA TRP A 111 -18.56 -8.63 17.94
C TRP A 111 -19.49 -8.84 16.73
N LYS A 112 -20.40 -7.90 16.46
CA LYS A 112 -21.35 -7.98 15.35
C LYS A 112 -20.66 -8.26 14.01
N GLU A 113 -19.52 -7.64 13.78
CA GLU A 113 -18.68 -7.77 12.59
C GLU A 113 -18.12 -9.19 12.43
N SER A 114 -17.80 -9.86 13.54
CA SER A 114 -17.36 -11.26 13.54
C SER A 114 -18.49 -12.23 13.17
N ILE A 115 -19.75 -11.88 13.45
CA ILE A 115 -20.92 -12.69 13.12
C ILE A 115 -21.35 -12.43 11.68
N GLU A 116 -21.44 -11.16 11.30
CA GLU A 116 -21.91 -10.75 9.96
C GLU A 116 -20.84 -10.94 8.88
N LYS A 117 -19.56 -11.05 9.28
CA LYS A 117 -18.41 -11.10 8.37
C LYS A 117 -18.34 -9.87 7.46
N LYS A 118 -18.75 -8.72 7.99
CA LYS A 118 -18.76 -7.43 7.29
C LYS A 118 -18.11 -6.33 8.11
N VAL A 119 -17.37 -5.47 7.43
CA VAL A 119 -16.77 -4.25 7.98
C VAL A 119 -17.01 -3.08 7.04
N THR A 120 -17.24 -1.91 7.61
CA THR A 120 -17.35 -0.66 6.85
C THR A 120 -16.23 0.30 7.27
N LEU A 121 -15.54 0.85 6.28
CA LEU A 121 -14.41 1.77 6.37
C LEU A 121 -14.78 3.08 5.64
N GLU A 122 -15.68 3.87 6.22
CA GLU A 122 -16.35 5.00 5.53
C GLU A 122 -15.42 6.15 5.15
N ASP A 123 -14.36 6.36 5.94
CA ASP A 123 -13.40 7.46 5.75
C ASP A 123 -12.15 7.05 4.96
N ASP A 124 -12.07 5.79 4.54
CA ASP A 124 -10.93 5.29 3.77
C ASP A 124 -11.16 5.39 2.26
N ASP A 125 -10.07 5.56 1.52
CA ASP A 125 -10.08 5.63 0.06
C ASP A 125 -10.09 4.21 -0.55
N PRO A 126 -11.09 3.86 -1.37
CA PRO A 126 -11.15 2.55 -2.02
C PRO A 126 -9.92 2.23 -2.86
N ALA A 127 -9.30 3.21 -3.53
CA ALA A 127 -8.12 2.95 -4.36
C ALA A 127 -6.89 2.59 -3.51
N SER A 128 -6.75 3.21 -2.33
CA SER A 128 -5.71 2.86 -1.36
C SER A 128 -5.94 1.47 -0.75
N PHE A 129 -7.19 1.11 -0.47
CA PHE A 129 -7.53 -0.23 0.00
C PHE A 129 -7.31 -1.32 -1.06
N ASP A 130 -7.63 -1.03 -2.32
CA ASP A 130 -7.34 -1.92 -3.45
C ASP A 130 -5.84 -2.23 -3.56
N ARG A 131 -4.97 -1.21 -3.39
CA ARG A 131 -3.52 -1.39 -3.35
C ARG A 131 -3.04 -2.20 -2.15
N LEU A 132 -3.64 -1.97 -0.97
CA LEU A 132 -3.39 -2.79 0.21
C LEU A 132 -3.71 -4.27 -0.09
N LEU A 133 -4.85 -4.55 -0.73
CA LEU A 133 -5.22 -5.91 -1.09
C LEU A 133 -4.26 -6.53 -2.11
N LEU A 134 -3.81 -5.78 -3.12
CA LEU A 134 -2.79 -6.31 -4.02
C LEU A 134 -1.54 -6.75 -3.26
N TRP A 135 -1.07 -5.93 -2.33
CA TRP A 135 0.04 -6.28 -1.46
C TRP A 135 -0.27 -7.50 -0.57
N VAL A 136 -1.44 -7.57 0.05
CA VAL A 136 -1.85 -8.73 0.88
C VAL A 136 -1.77 -10.04 0.10
N TYR A 137 -2.16 -10.03 -1.18
CA TYR A 137 -2.21 -11.24 -1.99
C TYR A 137 -0.88 -11.60 -2.67
N THR A 138 -0.05 -10.61 -3.00
CA THR A 138 1.14 -10.80 -3.83
C THR A 138 2.46 -10.55 -3.10
N GLY A 139 2.42 -9.86 -1.94
CA GLY A 139 3.60 -9.33 -1.26
C GLY A 139 4.23 -8.12 -1.96
N VAL A 140 3.76 -7.77 -3.16
CA VAL A 140 4.28 -6.69 -3.98
C VAL A 140 3.45 -5.44 -3.75
N ILE A 141 4.12 -4.34 -3.40
CA ILE A 141 3.48 -3.03 -3.50
C ILE A 141 3.37 -2.74 -4.98
N PRO A 142 2.17 -2.44 -5.52
CA PRO A 142 2.08 -2.06 -6.93
C PRO A 142 3.10 -0.95 -7.16
N LYS A 143 4.14 -1.24 -7.96
CA LYS A 143 4.90 -0.21 -8.65
C LYS A 143 3.81 0.49 -9.43
N ILE A 144 3.32 1.59 -8.86
CA ILE A 144 2.15 2.30 -9.33
C ILE A 144 2.33 2.52 -10.83
N GLU A 145 1.25 2.77 -11.56
CA GLU A 145 1.32 3.19 -12.95
C GLU A 145 2.05 4.56 -13.05
N TRP A 146 3.35 4.61 -12.72
CA TRP A 146 4.29 5.73 -12.89
C TRP A 146 4.53 6.01 -14.38
N PHE A 147 4.01 5.12 -15.23
CA PHE A 147 3.87 5.20 -16.69
C PHE A 147 2.40 5.15 -17.10
N ASP A 148 1.46 5.66 -16.29
CA ASP A 148 0.19 6.05 -16.90
C ASP A 148 0.54 6.89 -18.15
N LYS A 149 -0.25 6.75 -19.22
CA LYS A 149 0.08 7.43 -20.47
C LYS A 149 0.06 8.96 -20.35
N SER A 150 -0.26 9.51 -19.16
CA SER A 150 -0.27 10.93 -18.83
C SER A 150 1.08 11.43 -18.29
N GLY A 151 1.87 10.58 -17.61
CA GLY A 151 3.16 10.94 -17.01
C GLY A 151 3.05 11.74 -15.69
N GLU A 152 1.90 11.70 -15.00
CA GLU A 152 1.64 12.55 -13.83
C GLU A 152 2.29 12.00 -12.53
N LYS A 153 3.58 12.32 -12.31
CA LYS A 153 4.36 11.91 -11.12
C LYS A 153 3.74 12.33 -9.78
N LEU A 154 3.00 13.43 -9.75
CA LEU A 154 2.34 13.94 -8.55
C LEU A 154 1.17 13.05 -8.12
N ALA A 155 0.36 12.56 -9.07
CA ALA A 155 -0.73 11.64 -8.79
C ALA A 155 -0.21 10.28 -8.30
N ALA A 156 0.87 9.77 -8.90
CA ALA A 156 1.53 8.55 -8.43
C ALA A 156 2.07 8.71 -6.99
N THR A 157 2.73 9.84 -6.71
CA THR A 157 3.19 10.16 -5.34
C THR A 157 2.01 10.23 -4.37
N ARG A 158 0.89 10.86 -4.75
CA ARG A 158 -0.32 10.93 -3.92
C ARG A 158 -0.89 9.56 -3.59
N ALA A 159 -0.91 8.66 -4.56
CA ALA A 159 -1.39 7.29 -4.35
C ALA A 159 -0.49 6.50 -3.39
N ILE A 160 0.83 6.65 -3.49
CA ILE A 160 1.77 6.05 -2.52
C ILE A 160 1.55 6.61 -1.11
N LEU A 161 1.45 7.93 -0.97
CA LEU A 161 1.29 8.55 0.34
C LEU A 161 -0.05 8.20 0.98
N ASN A 162 -1.13 8.09 0.21
CA ASN A 162 -2.40 7.61 0.73
C ASN A 162 -2.32 6.14 1.22
N LEU A 163 -1.57 5.28 0.51
CA LEU A 163 -1.33 3.90 0.97
C LEU A 163 -0.49 3.89 2.26
N TYR A 164 0.51 4.76 2.38
CA TYR A 164 1.30 4.91 3.61
C TYR A 164 0.44 5.34 4.80
N VAL A 165 -0.47 6.31 4.59
CA VAL A 165 -1.45 6.75 5.61
C VAL A 165 -2.40 5.61 6.01
N LEU A 166 -2.87 4.82 5.05
CA LEU A 166 -3.70 3.65 5.34
C LEU A 166 -2.91 2.59 6.15
N ALA A 167 -1.64 2.36 5.82
CA ALA A 167 -0.78 1.45 6.56
C ALA A 167 -0.57 1.91 8.01
N ASP A 168 -0.37 3.20 8.24
CA ASP A 168 -0.29 3.80 9.58
C ASP A 168 -1.59 3.56 10.38
N LYS A 169 -2.74 3.87 9.78
CA LYS A 169 -4.06 3.66 10.40
C LYS A 169 -4.28 2.20 10.80
N LEU A 170 -3.80 1.26 9.99
CA LEU A 170 -3.89 -0.17 10.24
C LEU A 170 -2.75 -0.73 11.12
N SER A 171 -1.84 0.15 11.58
CA SER A 171 -0.67 -0.17 12.39
C SER A 171 0.28 -1.18 11.72
N LEU A 172 0.48 -1.03 10.41
CA LEU A 172 1.34 -1.89 9.59
C LEU A 172 2.72 -1.25 9.39
N VAL A 173 3.49 -1.12 10.46
CA VAL A 173 4.84 -0.48 10.44
C VAL A 173 5.73 -1.09 9.36
N TRP A 174 5.75 -2.43 9.24
CA TRP A 174 6.50 -3.13 8.20
C TRP A 174 6.10 -2.70 6.77
N LEU A 175 4.81 -2.47 6.54
CA LEU A 175 4.32 -2.03 5.24
C LEU A 175 4.70 -0.56 4.99
N MET A 176 4.66 0.28 6.03
CA MET A 176 5.14 1.67 5.94
C MET A 176 6.61 1.71 5.53
N ASP A 177 7.46 0.90 6.16
CA ASP A 177 8.89 0.80 5.83
C ASP A 177 9.10 0.33 4.39
N LYS A 178 8.33 -0.69 3.96
CA LYS A 178 8.42 -1.22 2.60
C LYS A 178 7.99 -0.17 1.57
N ILE A 179 6.93 0.58 1.85
CA ILE A 179 6.46 1.68 0.99
C ILE A 179 7.54 2.75 0.87
N ALA A 180 8.15 3.16 1.98
CA ALA A 180 9.20 4.17 1.98
C ALA A 180 10.42 3.71 1.16
N SER A 181 10.89 2.47 1.38
CA SER A 181 11.99 1.88 0.61
C SER A 181 11.70 1.86 -0.89
N GLU A 182 10.59 1.24 -1.31
CA GLU A 182 10.27 1.08 -2.73
C GLU A 182 10.02 2.43 -3.43
N TYR A 183 9.46 3.41 -2.71
CA TYR A 183 9.36 4.77 -3.25
C TYR A 183 10.74 5.35 -3.53
N ILE A 184 11.66 5.32 -2.55
CA ILE A 184 12.98 5.94 -2.69
C ILE A 184 13.82 5.21 -3.75
N ASP A 185 13.76 3.89 -3.80
CA ASP A 185 14.44 3.08 -4.82
C ASP A 185 13.98 3.48 -6.22
N LEU A 186 12.67 3.61 -6.42
CA LEU A 186 12.13 4.06 -7.69
C LEU A 186 12.52 5.51 -8.04
N GLN A 187 12.56 6.41 -7.05
CA GLN A 187 13.05 7.79 -7.28
C GLN A 187 14.51 7.78 -7.77
N ALA A 188 15.32 6.84 -7.27
CA ALA A 188 16.70 6.64 -7.71
C ALA A 188 16.75 6.09 -9.14
N GLU A 189 15.99 5.04 -9.45
CA GLU A 189 15.87 4.46 -10.78
C GLU A 189 15.46 5.51 -11.82
N LEU A 190 14.45 6.32 -11.50
CA LEU A 190 13.92 7.37 -12.39
C LEU A 190 14.76 8.65 -12.39
N ARG A 191 15.83 8.71 -11.60
CA ARG A 191 16.64 9.92 -11.36
C ARG A 191 15.77 11.15 -11.04
N PHE A 192 14.68 10.93 -10.31
CA PHE A 192 13.71 11.95 -9.95
C PHE A 192 13.91 12.39 -8.49
N LEU A 193 13.80 13.70 -8.26
CA LEU A 193 13.76 14.33 -6.94
C LEU A 193 12.46 15.13 -6.83
N PRO A 194 11.82 15.17 -5.65
CA PRO A 194 10.56 15.87 -5.49
C PRO A 194 10.72 17.37 -5.77
N GLY A 195 9.85 17.91 -6.64
CA GLY A 195 9.66 19.36 -6.80
C GLY A 195 8.75 19.94 -5.72
N SER A 196 8.55 21.26 -5.75
CA SER A 196 7.72 22.00 -4.78
C SER A 196 6.34 21.36 -4.50
N PRO A 197 5.55 20.94 -5.52
CA PRO A 197 4.25 20.30 -5.29
C PRO A 197 4.33 18.94 -4.58
N HIS A 198 5.45 18.24 -4.73
CA HIS A 198 5.66 16.96 -4.05
C HIS A 198 6.03 17.21 -2.59
N LEU A 199 6.91 18.18 -2.32
CA LEU A 199 7.29 18.55 -0.95
C LEU A 199 6.05 18.99 -0.14
N ASP A 200 5.20 19.85 -0.71
CA ASP A 200 3.92 20.22 -0.10
C ASP A 200 3.03 19.01 0.16
N LEU A 201 2.94 18.10 -0.81
CA LEU A 201 2.14 16.90 -0.67
C LEU A 201 2.58 16.00 0.49
N PHE A 202 3.88 15.84 0.73
CA PHE A 202 4.38 15.08 1.88
C PHE A 202 3.91 15.69 3.21
N TYR A 203 3.97 17.01 3.37
CA TYR A 203 3.65 17.68 4.63
C TYR A 203 2.15 17.91 4.85
N THR A 204 1.36 17.93 3.78
CA THR A 204 -0.11 17.98 3.86
C THR A 204 -0.75 16.62 4.06
N LYS A 205 -0.09 15.52 3.65
CA LYS A 205 -0.63 14.16 3.78
C LYS A 205 -0.11 13.39 4.98
N LEU A 206 1.16 13.55 5.32
CA LEU A 206 1.78 12.77 6.39
C LEU A 206 1.81 13.57 7.69
N SER A 207 1.30 12.95 8.76
CA SER A 207 1.38 13.50 10.12
C SER A 207 2.81 13.53 10.64
N ASP A 208 3.05 14.33 11.69
CA ASP A 208 4.39 14.54 12.26
C ASP A 208 5.07 13.25 12.78
N HIS A 209 4.29 12.24 13.18
CA HIS A 209 4.83 10.96 13.66
C HIS A 209 5.30 10.03 12.53
N MET A 210 4.94 10.33 11.28
CA MET A 210 5.25 9.51 10.12
C MET A 210 6.66 9.78 9.61
N ALA A 211 7.58 8.86 9.87
CA ALA A 211 9.01 9.05 9.61
C ALA A 211 9.33 9.33 8.14
N PHE A 212 8.56 8.78 7.21
CA PHE A 212 8.77 8.99 5.78
C PHE A 212 8.64 10.46 5.34
N ARG A 213 7.95 11.30 6.13
CA ARG A 213 7.90 12.75 5.93
C ARG A 213 9.28 13.40 5.87
N LYS A 214 10.24 12.90 6.67
CA LYS A 214 11.63 13.39 6.71
C LYS A 214 12.33 13.32 5.36
N TYR A 215 11.92 12.40 4.48
CA TYR A 215 12.50 12.27 3.14
C TYR A 215 12.37 13.57 2.34
N ALA A 216 11.25 14.29 2.49
CA ALA A 216 11.03 15.57 1.81
C ALA A 216 11.95 16.69 2.35
N ALA A 217 12.15 16.80 3.67
CA ALA A 217 13.13 17.73 4.24
C ALA A 217 14.57 17.42 3.78
N TYR A 218 14.94 16.14 3.73
CA TYR A 218 16.25 15.71 3.24
C TYR A 218 16.42 16.03 1.74
N CYS A 219 15.38 15.85 0.93
CA CYS A 219 15.38 16.25 -0.47
C CYS A 219 15.55 17.76 -0.62
N LEU A 220 14.81 18.58 0.13
CA LEU A 220 14.95 20.04 0.11
C LEU A 220 16.37 20.47 0.50
N HIS A 221 16.94 19.85 1.54
CA HIS A 221 18.32 20.09 1.96
C HIS A 221 19.32 19.75 0.85
N TYR A 222 19.17 18.61 0.19
CA TYR A 222 20.02 18.21 -0.94
C TYR A 222 19.86 19.12 -2.17
N ILE A 223 18.64 19.55 -2.48
CA ILE A 223 18.37 20.45 -3.61
C ILE A 223 19.12 21.78 -3.42
N LEU A 224 19.14 22.31 -2.20
CA LEU A 224 19.73 23.61 -1.90
C LEU A 224 21.24 23.57 -1.59
N HIS A 225 21.73 22.47 -1.00
CA HIS A 225 23.12 22.38 -0.50
C HIS A 225 23.93 21.20 -1.08
N GLY A 226 23.31 20.32 -1.86
CA GLY A 226 23.96 19.14 -2.46
C GLY A 226 24.10 19.23 -3.97
N LEU A 227 23.10 19.80 -4.65
CA LEU A 227 23.11 20.01 -6.10
C LEU A 227 23.92 21.25 -6.49
N GLU A 228 24.52 21.19 -7.66
CA GLU A 228 25.10 22.37 -8.30
C GLU A 228 23.99 23.32 -8.77
N GLN A 229 24.15 24.61 -8.49
CA GLN A 229 23.16 25.66 -8.77
C GLN A 229 23.21 26.11 -10.24
N THR A 230 22.98 25.15 -11.14
CA THR A 230 22.88 25.40 -12.59
C THR A 230 21.55 26.08 -12.94
N GLU A 231 21.51 26.80 -14.06
CA GLU A 231 20.27 27.42 -14.58
C GLU A 231 19.12 26.41 -14.71
N ARG A 232 19.42 25.18 -15.16
CA ARG A 232 18.43 24.10 -15.23
C ARG A 232 17.84 23.79 -13.85
N ASN A 233 18.67 23.65 -12.83
CA ASN A 233 18.20 23.31 -11.49
C ASN A 233 17.38 24.45 -10.87
N LEU A 234 17.78 25.71 -11.11
CA LEU A 234 17.03 26.88 -10.67
C LEU A 234 15.64 26.99 -11.34
N GLN A 235 15.49 26.47 -12.56
CA GLN A 235 14.19 26.36 -13.23
C GLN A 235 13.34 25.20 -12.71
N ILE A 236 13.96 24.09 -12.31
CA ILE A 236 13.24 22.94 -11.73
C ILE A 236 12.79 23.24 -10.28
N TRP A 237 13.59 24.00 -9.53
CA TRP A 237 13.30 24.42 -8.16
C TRP A 237 13.45 25.93 -7.99
N PRO A 238 12.50 26.74 -8.52
CA PRO A 238 12.54 28.19 -8.37
C PRO A 238 12.43 28.60 -6.91
N ALA A 239 13.26 29.57 -6.50
CA ALA A 239 13.26 30.07 -5.12
C ALA A 239 11.88 30.58 -4.65
N THR A 240 11.09 31.16 -5.57
CA THR A 240 9.72 31.62 -5.28
C THR A 240 8.79 30.48 -4.88
N GLU A 241 8.89 29.32 -5.54
CA GLU A 241 8.07 28.17 -5.22
C GLU A 241 8.54 27.45 -3.97
N LEU A 242 9.86 27.31 -3.79
CA LEU A 242 10.43 26.75 -2.57
C LEU A 242 10.04 27.58 -1.35
N ASN A 243 10.13 28.91 -1.46
CA ASN A 243 9.71 29.83 -0.40
C ASN A 243 8.21 29.68 -0.08
N GLN A 244 7.36 29.53 -1.10
CA GLN A 244 5.93 29.33 -0.87
C GLN A 244 5.64 28.02 -0.14
N VAL A 245 6.23 26.91 -0.57
CA VAL A 245 6.06 25.61 0.07
C VAL A 245 6.58 25.62 1.52
N MET A 246 7.70 26.27 1.77
CA MET A 246 8.25 26.47 3.11
C MET A 246 7.34 27.31 4.01
N ALA A 247 6.72 28.36 3.45
CA ALA A 247 5.76 29.21 4.17
C ALA A 247 4.46 28.46 4.50
N ASP A 248 3.94 27.67 3.55
CA ASP A 248 2.72 26.88 3.72
C ASP A 248 2.92 25.68 4.67
N ASN A 249 4.16 25.22 4.81
CA ASN A 249 4.52 24.08 5.66
C ASN A 249 5.63 24.46 6.67
N PRO A 250 5.29 25.15 7.79
CA PRO A 250 6.29 25.61 8.77
C PRO A 250 7.12 24.49 9.40
N THR A 251 6.57 23.29 9.55
CA THR A 251 7.30 22.12 10.06
C THR A 251 8.36 21.62 9.08
N LEU A 252 8.11 21.66 7.76
CA LEU A 252 9.14 21.42 6.73
C LEU A 252 10.27 22.43 6.88
N THR A 253 9.93 23.71 7.05
CA THR A 253 10.91 24.77 7.23
C THR A 253 11.78 24.53 8.46
N LEU A 254 11.16 24.19 9.59
CA LEU A 254 11.89 23.88 10.82
C LEU A 254 12.83 22.69 10.64
N GLU A 255 12.33 21.56 10.12
CA GLU A 255 13.13 20.34 9.89
C GLU A 255 14.28 20.59 8.90
N TYR A 256 14.05 21.38 7.85
CA TYR A 256 15.10 21.82 6.93
C TYR A 256 16.15 22.70 7.62
N LEU A 257 15.75 23.67 8.44
CA LEU A 257 16.68 24.53 9.17
C LEU A 257 17.53 23.74 10.15
N GLU A 258 16.97 22.73 10.83
CA GLU A 258 17.72 21.83 11.70
C GLU A 258 18.76 21.01 10.93
N LEU A 259 18.46 20.59 9.70
CA LEU A 259 19.44 19.93 8.83
C LEU A 259 20.58 20.88 8.46
N VAL A 260 20.26 22.12 8.07
CA VAL A 260 21.25 23.15 7.73
C VAL A 260 22.13 23.50 8.92
N GLN A 261 21.57 23.60 10.13
CA GLN A 261 22.34 23.90 11.35
C GLN A 261 23.36 22.82 11.71
N LYS A 262 23.08 21.56 11.35
CA LYS A 262 23.97 20.41 11.58
C LYS A 262 24.93 20.17 10.41
N HIS A 263 24.73 20.84 9.28
CA HIS A 263 25.50 20.62 8.07
C HIS A 263 26.90 21.23 8.17
N PRO A 264 27.99 20.47 7.93
CA PRO A 264 29.34 21.00 7.93
C PRO A 264 29.54 22.07 6.85
N HIS A 265 30.25 23.15 7.20
CA HIS A 265 30.61 24.17 6.22
C HIS A 265 31.51 23.57 5.11
N GLN A 266 31.26 23.97 3.86
CA GLN A 266 32.02 23.58 2.65
C GLN A 266 31.83 22.13 2.16
N GLU A 267 30.96 21.36 2.78
CA GLU A 267 30.57 20.04 2.28
C GLU A 267 29.31 20.12 1.41
N ARG A 268 29.08 19.10 0.56
CA ARG A 268 27.79 18.96 -0.13
C ARG A 268 26.84 18.17 0.76
N ALA A 269 25.58 18.58 0.82
CA ALA A 269 24.56 17.78 1.47
C ALA A 269 24.51 16.37 0.84
N PRO A 270 24.32 15.30 1.63
CA PRO A 270 24.25 13.94 1.12
C PRO A 270 22.99 13.73 0.29
N GLU A 271 23.10 12.91 -0.74
CA GLU A 271 21.97 12.57 -1.60
C GLU A 271 20.98 11.62 -0.88
N PRO A 272 19.71 12.01 -0.66
CA PRO A 272 18.78 11.22 0.17
C PRO A 272 18.51 9.82 -0.38
N ARG A 273 18.60 9.65 -1.70
CA ARG A 273 18.37 8.38 -2.40
C ARG A 273 19.49 7.37 -2.19
N THR A 274 20.67 7.80 -1.74
CA THR A 274 21.81 6.92 -1.44
C THR A 274 21.94 6.63 0.06
N LEU A 275 21.16 7.31 0.90
CA LEU A 275 21.13 7.05 2.33
C LEU A 275 20.47 5.71 2.66
N SER A 276 20.83 5.15 3.82
CA SER A 276 20.15 3.98 4.37
C SER A 276 18.66 4.21 4.46
N ARG A 277 17.86 3.25 3.99
CA ARG A 277 16.38 3.34 4.01
C ARG A 277 15.83 3.48 5.43
N CYS A 278 16.53 2.92 6.41
CA CYS A 278 16.20 3.07 7.83
C CYS A 278 16.14 4.54 8.30
N THR A 279 16.81 5.46 7.59
CA THR A 279 16.72 6.91 7.86
C THR A 279 15.28 7.43 7.74
N PHE A 280 14.47 6.78 6.89
CA PHE A 280 13.13 7.19 6.52
C PHE A 280 12.05 6.18 6.91
N HIS A 281 12.43 5.10 7.59
CA HIS A 281 11.53 4.07 8.08
C HIS A 281 10.83 4.49 9.38
N GLN A 282 9.66 3.91 9.59
CA GLN A 282 8.79 4.09 10.75
C GLN A 282 9.21 3.23 11.94
N HIS A 283 9.86 2.08 11.72
CA HIS A 283 10.33 1.23 12.83
C HIS A 283 11.24 2.00 13.80
N ILE A 284 11.28 1.53 15.06
CA ILE A 284 12.09 2.15 16.10
C ILE A 284 13.57 2.01 15.72
N ALA A 285 14.39 3.03 16.04
CA ALA A 285 15.79 3.10 15.61
C ALA A 285 16.65 1.91 16.04
N ASP A 286 16.34 1.31 17.19
CA ASP A 286 17.11 0.19 17.78
C ASP A 286 16.54 -1.19 17.44
N GLU A 287 15.42 -1.25 16.70
CA GLU A 287 14.86 -2.52 16.23
C GLU A 287 15.52 -2.95 14.92
N PRO A 288 15.80 -4.26 14.75
CA PRO A 288 16.37 -4.76 13.50
C PRO A 288 15.39 -4.52 12.35
N CYS A 289 15.88 -3.85 11.31
CA CYS A 289 15.07 -3.60 10.13
C CYS A 289 14.70 -4.91 9.44
N THR A 290 13.41 -5.22 9.44
CA THR A 290 12.83 -6.44 8.88
C THR A 290 13.00 -6.59 7.37
N LEU A 291 13.33 -5.51 6.66
CA LEU A 291 13.56 -5.52 5.20
C LEU A 291 15.01 -5.86 4.82
N THR A 292 15.97 -5.76 5.75
CA THR A 292 17.40 -6.02 5.49
C THR A 292 17.74 -7.50 5.24
N GLY A 293 16.74 -8.40 5.33
CA GLY A 293 16.91 -9.84 5.10
C GLY A 293 16.39 -10.38 3.77
N GLU A 294 15.61 -9.61 3.00
CA GLU A 294 14.89 -10.11 1.81
C GLU A 294 15.51 -9.67 0.46
N GLY A 295 16.57 -8.85 0.45
CA GLY A 295 17.11 -8.25 -0.80
C GLY A 295 18.61 -8.38 -1.08
N ASP A 296 19.45 -8.71 -0.09
CA ASP A 296 20.91 -8.59 -0.25
C ASP A 296 21.65 -9.89 -0.61
N LYS A 297 20.93 -10.99 -0.89
CA LYS A 297 21.54 -12.30 -1.20
C LYS A 297 21.72 -12.63 -2.68
N GLU A 298 21.24 -11.80 -3.62
CA GLU A 298 21.31 -12.16 -5.06
C GLU A 298 22.07 -11.15 -5.96
N VAL A 299 22.73 -10.12 -5.43
CA VAL A 299 23.43 -9.12 -6.28
C VAL A 299 24.96 -9.08 -6.09
N HIS A 300 25.53 -9.84 -5.16
CA HIS A 300 26.98 -9.79 -4.89
C HIS A 300 27.84 -10.93 -5.47
N GLU A 301 27.28 -11.87 -6.23
CA GLU A 301 28.08 -12.97 -6.82
C GLU A 301 28.44 -12.80 -8.31
N GLU A 302 27.99 -11.75 -9.01
CA GLU A 302 28.28 -11.55 -10.44
C GLU A 302 29.24 -10.38 -10.77
N ALA A 303 29.86 -9.76 -9.75
CA ALA A 303 30.85 -8.69 -9.95
C ALA A 303 32.31 -9.10 -9.66
N ALA A 304 32.58 -10.39 -9.46
CA ALA A 304 33.94 -10.91 -9.18
C ALA A 304 34.60 -11.64 -10.36
N GLU A 305 33.94 -11.83 -11.50
CA GLU A 305 34.56 -12.40 -12.70
C GLU A 305 34.12 -11.65 -13.97
N LYS A 306 34.84 -10.58 -14.30
CA LYS A 306 35.20 -10.16 -15.68
C LYS A 306 36.16 -8.97 -15.69
#